data_AF-A0A1E3VJ20-F1
#
_entry.id   AF-A0A1E3VJ20-F1
#
_cell.length_a   1.000
_cell.length_b   1.000
_cell.length_c   1.000
_cell.angle_alpha   90.00
_cell.angle_beta   90.00
_cell.angle_gamma   90.00
#
_symmetry.space_group_name_H-M   'P 1'
#
loop_
_entity.id
_entity.type
_entity.pdbx_description
1 polymer ?
#
loop_
_entity_poly.entity_id
_entity_poly.type
_entity_poly.pdbx_seq_one_letter_code
_entity_poly.pdbx_strand_id
1 'polypeptide(L)'
;MIPALYSEGTIAVENGSTTITGIGTAWSTILRRGSLLRVGQVLAFIASDPSAADEEDRPGDFTAELSAPWQGPTTADPEAGEAYEVNILRDGGALAEGFTDLMERLAGKGMGLVTVGTPLDTEGRDNDFRYDPTTRLLYFKVAGTWDAFTINLRFSAYVANLAGRDAYDDEDAGFTVFLEDTEVWYVRSSPAEGTWAGPFAYRGPGGGDRYDIAYSVPGSLLSGELIGEGFLFTTDVEFDAGLLLSKARVRVAPQNEAVFSIRKVADPATAFDASGELILAESVEVGTVTFAADAKIGVFAAPAAFALEAGQELHILAPDPADPKAFGANITVTGFRNSI
;
A
#
# COMPACT_ATOMS: atom_id res chain seq x y z
N MET A 1 30.99 -10.29 -13.67
CA MET A 1 30.91 -9.94 -15.10
C MET A 1 30.37 -11.15 -15.83
N ILE A 2 29.15 -11.08 -16.37
CA ILE A 2 28.64 -12.09 -17.29
C ILE A 2 28.41 -11.34 -18.60
N PRO A 3 29.29 -11.51 -19.61
CA PRO A 3 29.07 -10.89 -20.91
C PRO A 3 27.81 -11.51 -21.51
N ALA A 4 26.79 -10.68 -21.75
CA ALA A 4 25.62 -11.08 -22.51
C ALA A 4 25.88 -10.66 -23.95
N LEU A 5 25.95 -11.64 -24.85
CA LEU A 5 26.23 -11.41 -26.26
C LEU A 5 24.89 -11.14 -26.97
N TYR A 6 24.75 -9.95 -27.56
CA TYR A 6 23.57 -9.57 -28.33
C TYR A 6 24.00 -9.24 -29.74
N SER A 7 23.39 -9.91 -30.71
CA SER A 7 23.70 -9.80 -32.14
C SER A 7 22.45 -9.56 -33.00
N GLU A 8 21.33 -9.20 -32.37
CA GLU A 8 20.07 -8.88 -33.07
C GLU A 8 20.02 -7.41 -33.44
N GLY A 9 19.41 -7.08 -34.58
CA GLY A 9 19.40 -5.72 -35.10
C GLY A 9 20.74 -5.30 -35.69
N THR A 10 20.86 -4.01 -35.97
CA THR A 10 21.98 -3.47 -36.71
C THR A 10 22.45 -2.13 -36.17
N ILE A 11 23.68 -1.76 -36.49
CA ILE A 11 24.33 -0.57 -35.96
C ILE A 11 24.94 0.27 -37.07
N ALA A 12 24.89 1.58 -36.91
CA ALA A 12 25.49 2.55 -37.82
C ALA A 12 26.34 3.56 -37.04
N VAL A 13 27.61 3.69 -37.42
CA VAL A 13 28.56 4.65 -36.84
C VAL A 13 29.60 5.06 -37.88
N GLU A 14 29.79 6.36 -38.06
CA GLU A 14 30.79 6.89 -38.99
C GLU A 14 32.18 6.96 -38.34
N ASN A 15 33.24 6.76 -39.12
CA ASN A 15 34.61 7.00 -38.65
C ASN A 15 34.75 8.43 -38.13
N GLY A 16 35.28 8.59 -36.92
CA GLY A 16 35.40 9.88 -36.25
C GLY A 16 34.11 10.40 -35.60
N SER A 17 32.98 9.71 -35.72
CA SER A 17 31.73 10.08 -35.06
C SER A 17 31.72 9.68 -33.58
N THR A 18 31.06 10.47 -32.74
CA THR A 18 30.71 10.10 -31.37
C THR A 18 29.27 9.61 -31.24
N THR A 19 28.50 9.63 -32.31
CA THR A 19 27.10 9.17 -32.31
C THR A 19 27.01 7.83 -33.00
N ILE A 20 26.32 6.88 -32.35
CA ILE A 20 25.98 5.60 -32.91
C ILE A 20 24.46 5.42 -32.91
N THR A 21 23.94 4.85 -33.99
CA THR A 21 22.52 4.51 -34.14
C THR A 21 22.36 3.00 -34.21
N GLY A 22 21.43 2.45 -33.45
CA GLY A 22 21.03 1.06 -33.52
C GLY A 22 19.62 0.95 -34.09
N ILE A 23 19.37 0.00 -34.98
CA ILE A 23 18.05 -0.30 -35.57
C ILE A 23 17.67 -1.75 -35.23
N GLY A 24 16.48 -1.96 -34.68
CA GLY A 24 16.01 -3.28 -34.26
C GLY A 24 16.91 -3.94 -33.19
N THR A 25 17.66 -3.14 -32.44
CA THR A 25 18.57 -3.60 -31.40
C THR A 25 17.84 -3.70 -30.07
N ALA A 26 18.30 -4.56 -29.17
CA ALA A 26 17.76 -4.64 -27.80
C ALA A 26 18.18 -3.44 -26.91
N TRP A 27 18.83 -2.41 -27.46
CA TRP A 27 19.51 -1.34 -26.72
C TRP A 27 18.62 -0.59 -25.73
N SER A 28 17.35 -0.36 -26.06
CA SER A 28 16.33 0.18 -25.13
C SER A 28 16.41 -0.47 -23.75
N THR A 29 16.54 -1.79 -23.75
CA THR A 29 16.40 -2.61 -22.54
C THR A 29 17.74 -2.86 -21.85
N ILE A 30 18.86 -2.80 -22.57
CA ILE A 30 20.14 -3.29 -22.06
C ILE A 30 21.31 -2.30 -22.11
N LEU A 31 21.32 -1.35 -23.04
CA LEU A 31 22.46 -0.46 -23.23
C LEU A 31 22.40 0.64 -22.17
N ARG A 32 23.53 0.89 -21.50
CA ARG A 32 23.67 1.93 -20.48
C ARG A 32 25.00 2.66 -20.64
N ARG A 33 25.07 3.90 -20.15
CA ARG A 33 26.35 4.61 -19.97
C ARG A 33 27.37 3.69 -19.27
N GLY A 34 28.60 3.70 -19.76
CA GLY A 34 29.70 2.86 -19.26
C GLY A 34 29.80 1.48 -19.91
N SER A 35 28.83 1.06 -20.73
CA SER A 35 28.92 -0.21 -21.48
C SER A 35 30.07 -0.20 -22.49
N LEU A 36 30.65 -1.37 -22.77
CA LEU A 36 31.67 -1.54 -23.80
C LEU A 36 31.02 -2.09 -25.07
N LEU A 37 31.04 -1.31 -26.14
CA LEU A 37 30.67 -1.73 -27.48
C LEU A 37 31.89 -2.27 -28.21
N ARG A 38 31.72 -3.41 -28.89
CA ARG A 38 32.70 -3.99 -29.78
C ARG A 38 32.10 -4.25 -31.15
N VAL A 39 32.83 -3.89 -32.19
CA VAL A 39 32.49 -4.20 -33.59
C VAL A 39 33.76 -4.73 -34.25
N GLY A 40 33.79 -6.03 -34.54
CA GLY A 40 35.00 -6.71 -34.99
C GLY A 40 36.16 -6.59 -33.97
N GLN A 41 37.21 -5.86 -34.34
CA GLN A 41 38.39 -5.60 -33.48
C GLN A 41 38.35 -4.22 -32.80
N VAL A 42 37.32 -3.42 -33.07
CA VAL A 42 37.22 -2.04 -32.56
C VAL A 42 36.39 -2.02 -31.29
N LEU A 43 36.86 -1.26 -30.30
CA LEU A 43 36.23 -1.10 -28.99
C LEU A 43 35.88 0.38 -28.77
N ALA A 44 34.71 0.62 -28.21
CA ALA A 44 34.27 1.95 -27.78
C ALA A 44 33.45 1.85 -26.49
N PHE A 45 33.51 2.90 -25.65
CA PHE A 45 32.67 2.99 -24.46
C PHE A 45 31.48 3.89 -24.72
N ILE A 46 30.33 3.51 -24.19
CA ILE A 46 29.10 4.28 -24.26
C ILE A 46 29.12 5.40 -23.20
N ALA A 47 28.89 6.64 -23.61
CA ALA A 47 28.88 7.85 -22.79
C ALA A 47 27.48 8.33 -22.38
N SER A 48 26.41 7.83 -23.01
CA SER A 48 25.04 8.19 -22.66
C SER A 48 24.15 6.95 -22.55
N ASP A 49 23.06 7.07 -21.80
CA ASP A 49 21.96 6.13 -21.95
C ASP A 49 21.27 6.37 -23.30
N PRO A 50 20.75 5.32 -23.96
CA PRO A 50 20.11 5.46 -25.26
C PRO A 50 18.91 6.41 -25.18
N SER A 51 18.93 7.47 -25.98
CA SER A 51 17.78 8.36 -26.17
C SER A 51 16.86 7.75 -27.22
N ALA A 52 15.55 7.78 -26.97
CA ALA A 52 14.56 7.37 -27.97
C ALA A 52 14.76 8.23 -29.22
N ALA A 53 15.02 7.60 -30.37
CA ALA A 53 14.75 8.24 -31.65
C ALA A 53 13.22 8.26 -31.75
N ASP A 54 12.62 9.45 -31.83
CA ASP A 54 11.18 9.75 -31.99
C ASP A 54 10.20 8.57 -31.72
N GLU A 55 9.39 8.68 -30.65
CA GLU A 55 8.48 7.63 -30.15
C GLU A 55 7.51 7.03 -31.19
N GLU A 56 7.41 7.63 -32.38
CA GLU A 56 6.52 7.21 -33.45
C GLU A 56 7.08 6.06 -34.32
N ASP A 57 8.38 5.79 -34.32
CA ASP A 57 8.99 4.73 -35.15
C ASP A 57 9.84 3.72 -34.33
N ARG A 58 9.15 2.67 -33.87
CA ARG A 58 9.67 1.35 -33.42
C ARG A 58 10.40 1.28 -32.05
N PRO A 59 10.03 0.36 -31.15
CA PRO A 59 10.65 0.18 -29.82
C PRO A 59 12.08 -0.42 -29.81
N GLY A 60 12.82 -0.34 -30.92
CA GLY A 60 14.16 -0.94 -31.09
C GLY A 60 15.21 -0.02 -31.71
N ASP A 61 14.85 1.21 -32.07
CA ASP A 61 15.72 2.14 -32.79
C ASP A 61 16.20 3.23 -31.82
N PHE A 62 17.50 3.25 -31.50
CA PHE A 62 18.06 4.12 -30.45
C PHE A 62 19.37 4.76 -30.89
N THR A 63 19.58 5.99 -30.42
CA THR A 63 20.87 6.68 -30.54
C THR A 63 21.58 6.71 -29.19
N ALA A 64 22.88 6.51 -29.21
CA ALA A 64 23.74 6.65 -28.03
C ALA A 64 25.02 7.41 -28.40
N GLU A 65 25.64 8.03 -27.39
CA GLU A 65 26.91 8.73 -27.53
C GLU A 65 28.06 7.82 -27.09
N LEU A 66 29.20 7.91 -27.78
CA LEU A 66 30.46 7.27 -27.45
C LEU A 66 31.34 8.23 -26.64
N SER A 67 32.16 7.69 -25.74
CA SER A 67 33.08 8.49 -24.91
C SER A 67 34.25 9.08 -25.69
N ALA A 68 34.47 8.61 -26.92
CA ALA A 68 35.50 9.08 -27.83
C ALA A 68 35.06 8.86 -29.28
N PRO A 69 35.58 9.64 -30.25
CA PRO A 69 35.35 9.43 -31.66
C PRO A 69 35.66 7.99 -32.10
N TRP A 70 34.76 7.39 -32.88
CA TRP A 70 34.89 6.03 -33.39
C TRP A 70 36.15 5.87 -34.25
N GLN A 71 37.04 4.95 -33.85
CA GLN A 71 38.32 4.71 -34.52
C GLN A 71 38.24 3.60 -35.58
N GLY A 72 37.07 2.98 -35.76
CA GLY A 72 36.86 1.90 -36.71
C GLY A 72 36.42 2.40 -38.09
N PRO A 73 36.32 1.50 -39.07
CA PRO A 73 35.71 1.84 -40.35
C PRO A 73 34.27 2.37 -40.14
N THR A 74 33.83 3.26 -41.05
CA THR A 74 32.42 3.66 -41.10
C THR A 74 31.56 2.42 -41.32
N THR A 75 30.62 2.21 -40.42
CA THR A 75 29.67 1.10 -40.45
C THR A 75 28.34 1.72 -40.88
N ALA A 76 27.92 1.45 -42.11
CA ALA A 76 26.61 1.80 -42.65
C ALA A 76 25.98 0.48 -43.13
N ASP A 77 24.89 0.07 -42.50
CA ASP A 77 24.22 -1.25 -42.57
C ASP A 77 23.66 -1.63 -43.99
N PRO A 78 23.29 -2.90 -44.41
CA PRO A 78 23.02 -4.19 -43.72
C PRO A 78 23.57 -5.50 -44.38
N GLU A 79 23.39 -6.68 -43.76
CA GLU A 79 23.72 -8.06 -44.24
C GLU A 79 25.16 -8.61 -44.12
N ALA A 80 26.20 -7.82 -43.91
CA ALA A 80 27.58 -8.33 -43.96
C ALA A 80 28.23 -8.56 -42.59
N GLY A 81 27.80 -9.60 -41.87
CA GLY A 81 28.67 -10.54 -41.16
C GLY A 81 29.54 -10.09 -39.97
N GLU A 82 29.67 -8.80 -39.65
CA GLU A 82 30.37 -8.37 -38.43
C GLU A 82 29.36 -8.25 -37.28
N ALA A 83 29.20 -9.34 -36.54
CA ALA A 83 28.45 -9.31 -35.29
C ALA A 83 29.05 -8.24 -34.37
N TYR A 84 28.24 -7.26 -33.98
CA TYR A 84 28.59 -6.36 -32.90
C TYR A 84 28.35 -7.08 -31.57
N GLU A 85 29.16 -6.78 -30.56
CA GLU A 85 29.03 -7.32 -29.21
C GLU A 85 28.91 -6.16 -28.23
N VAL A 86 27.91 -6.20 -27.35
CA VAL A 86 27.79 -5.25 -26.24
C VAL A 86 28.16 -5.97 -24.95
N ASN A 87 29.32 -5.63 -24.41
CA ASN A 87 29.71 -6.04 -23.08
C ASN A 87 29.11 -5.06 -22.06
N ILE A 88 28.02 -5.49 -21.45
CA ILE A 88 27.36 -4.71 -20.41
C ILE A 88 28.23 -4.75 -19.16
N LEU A 89 28.92 -3.63 -18.90
CA LEU A 89 29.46 -3.34 -17.58
C LEU A 89 28.27 -2.94 -16.72
N ARG A 90 27.51 -3.94 -16.22
CA ARG A 90 26.51 -3.69 -15.18
C ARG A 90 27.28 -3.05 -14.03
N ASP A 91 26.92 -1.82 -13.72
CA ASP A 91 27.40 -1.10 -12.55
C ASP A 91 26.96 -1.85 -11.29
N GLY A 92 27.72 -2.89 -10.93
CA GLY A 92 27.70 -3.44 -9.59
C GLY A 92 27.92 -2.33 -8.56
N GLY A 93 28.61 -1.25 -8.95
CA GLY A 93 28.70 0.02 -8.22
C GLY A 93 27.33 0.67 -8.01
N ALA A 94 26.60 1.06 -9.05
CA ALA A 94 25.28 1.72 -8.91
C ALA A 94 24.22 0.84 -8.22
N LEU A 95 24.23 -0.48 -8.47
CA LEU A 95 23.38 -1.42 -7.73
C LEU A 95 23.79 -1.55 -6.26
N ALA A 96 25.09 -1.56 -5.96
CA ALA A 96 25.59 -1.56 -4.59
C ALA A 96 25.36 -0.21 -3.89
N GLU A 97 25.45 0.92 -4.59
CA GLU A 97 25.15 2.26 -4.08
C GLU A 97 23.66 2.40 -3.79
N GLY A 98 22.78 1.98 -4.71
CA GLY A 98 21.33 1.96 -4.48
C GLY A 98 20.93 1.01 -3.34
N PHE A 99 21.60 -0.15 -3.24
CA PHE A 99 21.40 -1.05 -2.11
C PHE A 99 21.96 -0.47 -0.80
N THR A 100 23.09 0.22 -0.84
CA THR A 100 23.70 0.86 0.35
C THR A 100 22.84 2.02 0.83
N ASP A 101 22.35 2.89 -0.06
CA ASP A 101 21.42 3.98 0.25
C ASP A 101 20.08 3.43 0.81
N LEU A 102 19.56 2.33 0.25
CA LEU A 102 18.40 1.65 0.82
C LEU A 102 18.70 1.11 2.23
N MET A 103 19.84 0.44 2.42
CA MET A 103 20.24 -0.12 3.71
C MET A 103 20.56 0.94 4.76
N GLU A 104 21.06 2.11 4.37
CA GLU A 104 21.25 3.29 5.22
C GLU A 104 19.92 3.95 5.59
N ARG A 105 18.98 4.06 4.65
CA ARG A 105 17.62 4.58 4.94
C ARG A 105 16.81 3.66 5.83
N LEU A 106 17.03 2.36 5.74
CA LEU A 106 16.43 1.35 6.62
C LEU A 106 17.18 1.23 7.95
N ALA A 107 18.45 1.64 8.02
CA ALA A 107 19.21 1.62 9.26
C ALA A 107 18.56 2.54 10.32
N GLY A 108 18.28 1.97 11.50
CA GLY A 108 17.70 2.70 12.63
C GLY A 108 16.19 2.93 12.55
N LYS A 109 15.53 2.51 11.47
CA LYS A 109 14.06 2.60 11.34
C LYS A 109 13.31 1.34 11.81
N GLY A 110 14.05 0.38 12.36
CA GLY A 110 13.54 -0.90 12.84
C GLY A 110 13.21 -1.84 11.69
N MET A 111 13.97 -2.94 11.57
CA MET A 111 13.62 -4.02 10.66
C MET A 111 12.86 -5.10 11.42
N GLY A 112 11.71 -5.50 10.88
CA GLY A 112 10.92 -6.64 11.40
C GLY A 112 11.44 -7.96 10.82
N LEU A 113 11.90 -8.86 11.69
CA LEU A 113 12.41 -10.18 11.30
C LEU A 113 11.81 -11.30 12.17
N VAL A 114 11.91 -12.54 11.72
CA VAL A 114 11.52 -13.72 12.51
C VAL A 114 12.76 -14.29 13.22
N THR A 115 12.61 -14.76 14.47
CA THR A 115 13.67 -15.39 15.25
C THR A 115 13.20 -16.72 15.84
N VAL A 116 14.13 -17.53 16.34
CA VAL A 116 13.83 -18.73 17.15
C VAL A 116 14.53 -18.55 18.49
N GLY A 117 13.76 -18.38 19.57
CA GLY A 117 14.26 -17.98 20.87
C GLY A 117 14.71 -16.52 20.95
N THR A 118 15.15 -16.12 22.14
CA THR A 118 15.65 -14.77 22.41
C THR A 118 16.88 -14.47 21.55
N PRO A 119 16.86 -13.39 20.75
CA PRO A 119 18.02 -12.97 19.97
C PRO A 119 19.23 -12.63 20.86
N LEU A 120 20.44 -12.81 20.32
CA LEU A 120 21.63 -12.38 21.05
C LEU A 120 21.80 -10.86 20.96
N ASP A 121 22.36 -10.23 21.99
CA ASP A 121 22.64 -8.78 22.02
C ASP A 121 23.63 -8.35 20.93
N THR A 122 24.41 -9.28 20.38
CA THR A 122 25.28 -9.03 19.22
C THR A 122 24.54 -9.03 17.89
N GLU A 123 23.29 -9.46 17.86
CA GLU A 123 22.48 -9.55 16.65
C GLU A 123 21.50 -8.37 16.53
N GLY A 124 21.30 -7.86 15.31
CA GLY A 124 20.41 -6.72 15.03
C GLY A 124 20.91 -5.38 15.59
N ARG A 125 20.13 -4.34 15.34
CA ARG A 125 20.40 -2.94 15.71
C ARG A 125 19.32 -2.45 16.67
N ASP A 126 19.64 -1.38 17.39
CA ASP A 126 18.62 -0.71 18.20
C ASP A 126 17.44 -0.28 17.34
N ASN A 127 16.25 -0.42 17.91
CA ASN A 127 14.93 -0.29 17.29
C ASN A 127 14.51 -1.45 16.37
N ASP A 128 15.29 -2.52 16.23
CA ASP A 128 14.83 -3.71 15.52
C ASP A 128 13.75 -4.46 16.31
N PHE A 129 12.87 -5.14 15.56
CA PHE A 129 11.83 -5.99 16.11
C PHE A 129 12.03 -7.43 15.63
N ARG A 130 11.87 -8.40 16.54
CA ARG A 130 11.83 -9.81 16.16
C ARG A 130 10.64 -10.55 16.72
N TYR A 131 10.01 -11.37 15.91
CA TYR A 131 8.94 -12.24 16.36
C TYR A 131 9.42 -13.70 16.43
N ASP A 132 9.26 -14.34 17.58
CA ASP A 132 9.43 -15.79 17.71
C ASP A 132 8.07 -16.49 17.62
N PRO A 133 7.77 -17.21 16.54
CA PRO A 133 6.49 -17.89 16.36
C PRO A 133 6.29 -19.09 17.30
N THR A 134 7.37 -19.62 17.88
CA THR A 134 7.34 -20.77 18.79
C THR A 134 6.88 -20.34 20.17
N THR A 135 7.51 -19.28 20.70
CA THR A 135 7.21 -18.73 22.03
C THR A 135 6.13 -17.63 21.98
N ARG A 136 5.80 -17.13 20.78
CA ARG A 136 4.90 -16.00 20.52
C ARG A 136 5.33 -14.71 21.23
N LEU A 137 6.64 -14.53 21.40
CA LEU A 137 7.23 -13.33 21.96
C LEU A 137 7.64 -12.37 20.84
N LEU A 138 7.40 -11.08 21.06
CA LEU A 138 8.00 -10.01 20.28
C LEU A 138 9.22 -9.51 21.05
N TYR A 139 10.35 -9.32 20.40
CA TYR A 139 11.55 -8.76 20.97
C TYR A 139 11.80 -7.40 20.36
N PHE A 140 12.16 -6.43 21.18
CA PHE A 140 12.54 -5.08 20.76
C PHE A 140 13.93 -4.76 21.28
N LYS A 141 14.81 -4.27 20.41
CA LYS A 141 16.19 -3.97 20.81
C LYS A 141 16.34 -2.51 21.23
N VAL A 142 16.81 -2.28 22.46
CA VAL A 142 17.07 -0.94 22.99
C VAL A 142 18.43 -0.91 23.68
N ALA A 143 19.26 0.07 23.35
CA ALA A 143 20.57 0.28 23.97
C ALA A 143 21.45 -0.99 23.95
N GLY A 144 21.41 -1.73 22.84
CA GLY A 144 22.18 -2.96 22.64
C GLY A 144 21.55 -4.23 23.20
N THR A 145 20.43 -4.16 23.93
CA THR A 145 19.81 -5.29 24.61
C THR A 145 18.47 -5.65 23.99
N TRP A 146 18.16 -6.94 23.86
CA TRP A 146 16.84 -7.40 23.43
C TRP A 146 15.88 -7.58 24.60
N ASP A 147 14.83 -6.76 24.63
CA ASP A 147 13.74 -6.89 25.59
C ASP A 147 12.58 -7.68 24.98
N ALA A 148 12.12 -8.69 25.70
CA ALA A 148 10.93 -9.46 25.31
C ALA A 148 9.67 -8.70 25.75
N PHE A 149 8.80 -8.40 24.80
CA PHE A 149 7.44 -7.95 25.03
C PHE A 149 6.45 -9.06 24.66
N THR A 150 5.58 -9.39 25.61
CA THR A 150 4.49 -10.33 25.37
C THR A 150 3.26 -9.53 25.00
N ILE A 151 2.83 -9.54 23.73
CA ILE A 151 1.49 -9.05 23.34
C ILE A 151 0.46 -10.13 23.65
N ASN A 152 0.39 -10.59 24.91
CA ASN A 152 -0.68 -11.46 25.39
C ASN A 152 -1.19 -10.90 26.71
N LEU A 153 -2.28 -10.13 26.66
CA LEU A 153 -3.12 -9.91 27.82
C LEU A 153 -3.88 -11.21 28.09
N ARG A 154 -3.22 -12.20 28.71
CA ARG A 154 -3.89 -13.39 29.22
C ARG A 154 -4.31 -13.12 30.65
N PHE A 155 -5.62 -13.07 30.86
CA PHE A 155 -6.17 -12.97 32.21
C PHE A 155 -6.13 -14.33 32.90
N SER A 156 -5.85 -14.34 34.20
CA SER A 156 -5.76 -15.56 35.01
C SER A 156 -7.15 -16.14 35.26
N ALA A 157 -8.17 -15.27 35.35
CA ALA A 157 -9.58 -15.63 35.41
C ALA A 157 -10.49 -14.63 34.67
N TYR A 158 -11.67 -15.13 34.29
CA TYR A 158 -12.77 -14.34 33.72
C TYR A 158 -13.97 -14.47 34.65
N VAL A 159 -14.60 -13.36 34.99
CA VAL A 159 -15.75 -13.31 35.90
C VAL A 159 -16.83 -12.42 35.31
N ALA A 160 -18.10 -12.77 35.57
CA ALA A 160 -19.22 -12.02 35.00
C ALA A 160 -19.31 -10.58 35.51
N ASN A 161 -18.91 -10.32 36.76
CA ASN A 161 -19.02 -9.01 37.42
C ASN A 161 -18.04 -8.92 38.60
N LEU A 162 -18.01 -7.75 39.26
CA LEU A 162 -17.09 -7.48 40.37
C LEU A 162 -17.24 -8.44 41.55
N ALA A 163 -18.43 -8.94 41.86
CA ALA A 163 -18.62 -9.89 42.96
C ALA A 163 -17.94 -11.25 42.68
N GLY A 164 -17.80 -11.63 41.40
CA GLY A 164 -17.07 -12.83 41.02
C GLY A 164 -15.56 -12.73 41.23
N ARG A 165 -14.99 -11.51 41.29
CA ARG A 165 -13.56 -11.28 41.55
C ARG A 165 -13.16 -11.73 42.96
N ASP A 166 -14.05 -11.57 43.95
CA ASP A 166 -13.75 -11.87 45.36
C ASP A 166 -13.47 -13.37 45.60
N ALA A 167 -13.86 -14.25 44.67
CA ALA A 167 -13.49 -15.67 44.70
C ALA A 167 -11.97 -15.92 44.51
N TYR A 168 -11.21 -14.88 44.14
CA TYR A 168 -9.78 -14.92 43.90
C TYR A 168 -9.01 -14.04 44.90
N ASP A 169 -9.59 -13.73 46.05
CA ASP A 169 -8.99 -12.96 47.16
C ASP A 169 -7.96 -13.74 47.99
N ASP A 170 -7.61 -14.97 47.61
CA ASP A 170 -6.54 -15.80 48.18
C ASP A 170 -5.35 -16.10 47.23
N GLU A 171 -5.48 -15.77 45.94
CA GLU A 171 -4.41 -15.81 44.92
C GLU A 171 -3.15 -14.96 45.21
N ASP A 172 -2.07 -15.21 44.46
CA ASP A 172 -0.80 -14.48 44.59
C ASP A 172 -0.81 -13.08 43.95
N ALA A 173 0.14 -12.22 44.36
CA ALA A 173 0.37 -10.94 43.69
C ALA A 173 0.71 -11.14 42.20
N GLY A 174 0.08 -10.33 41.34
CA GLY A 174 0.16 -10.47 39.89
C GLY A 174 -0.95 -11.32 39.27
N PHE A 175 -1.81 -11.96 40.06
CA PHE A 175 -3.03 -12.62 39.54
C PHE A 175 -3.96 -11.59 38.91
N THR A 176 -4.52 -11.91 37.74
CA THR A 176 -5.33 -10.99 36.93
C THR A 176 -6.73 -11.51 36.72
N VAL A 177 -7.73 -10.65 36.92
CA VAL A 177 -9.14 -10.98 36.71
C VAL A 177 -9.74 -9.99 35.71
N PHE A 178 -10.40 -10.50 34.68
CA PHE A 178 -11.18 -9.70 33.73
C PHE A 178 -12.68 -9.80 34.05
N LEU A 179 -13.35 -8.66 34.12
CA LEU A 179 -14.79 -8.56 34.32
C LEU A 179 -15.47 -8.43 32.96
N GLU A 180 -16.35 -9.36 32.64
CA GLU A 180 -17.01 -9.42 31.33
C GLU A 180 -18.10 -8.35 31.15
N ASP A 181 -18.81 -7.96 32.22
CA ASP A 181 -19.90 -6.97 32.14
C ASP A 181 -19.42 -5.53 31.90
N THR A 182 -18.25 -5.22 32.40
CA THR A 182 -17.68 -3.86 32.44
C THR A 182 -16.42 -3.74 31.59
N GLU A 183 -15.90 -4.87 31.08
CA GLU A 183 -14.69 -4.97 30.26
C GLU A 183 -13.48 -4.25 30.89
N VAL A 184 -13.37 -4.36 32.21
CA VAL A 184 -12.23 -3.89 32.99
C VAL A 184 -11.45 -5.08 33.51
N TRP A 185 -10.19 -4.87 33.83
CA TRP A 185 -9.40 -5.86 34.54
C TRP A 185 -8.81 -5.29 35.82
N TYR A 186 -8.53 -6.20 36.74
CA TYR A 186 -7.88 -5.94 38.01
C TYR A 186 -6.62 -6.79 38.13
N VAL A 187 -5.63 -6.24 38.85
CA VAL A 187 -4.40 -6.94 39.21
C VAL A 187 -4.32 -7.04 40.71
N ARG A 188 -4.02 -8.23 41.20
CA ARG A 188 -3.71 -8.40 42.60
C ARG A 188 -2.38 -7.72 42.91
N SER A 189 -2.41 -6.64 43.71
CA SER A 189 -1.23 -5.82 43.96
C SER A 189 -0.37 -6.35 45.11
N SER A 190 -0.95 -7.16 46.00
CA SER A 190 -0.22 -7.89 47.04
C SER A 190 -1.00 -9.14 47.50
N PRO A 191 -0.36 -10.06 48.26
CA PRO A 191 -1.06 -11.22 48.84
C PRO A 191 -1.91 -10.87 50.08
N ALA A 192 -1.91 -9.62 50.54
CA ALA A 192 -2.78 -9.19 51.64
C ALA A 192 -4.26 -9.19 51.21
N GLU A 193 -5.17 -9.42 52.15
CA GLU A 193 -6.60 -9.44 51.87
C GLU A 193 -7.09 -8.07 51.34
N GLY A 194 -7.85 -8.08 50.24
CA GLY A 194 -8.48 -6.90 49.65
C GLY A 194 -7.59 -5.97 48.81
N THR A 195 -6.37 -6.36 48.45
CA THR A 195 -5.43 -5.50 47.69
C THR A 195 -5.46 -5.74 46.18
N TRP A 196 -6.38 -5.03 45.50
CA TRP A 196 -6.47 -5.01 44.04
C TRP A 196 -6.09 -3.64 43.47
N ALA A 197 -5.32 -3.62 42.39
CA ALA A 197 -5.11 -2.46 41.52
C ALA A 197 -6.08 -2.51 40.34
N GLY A 198 -6.74 -1.39 40.04
CA GLY A 198 -7.77 -1.26 39.01
C GLY A 198 -8.97 -0.42 39.50
N PRO A 199 -10.06 -0.35 38.73
CA PRO A 199 -10.23 -0.98 37.42
C PRO A 199 -9.34 -0.34 36.36
N PHE A 200 -8.73 -1.19 35.53
CA PHE A 200 -8.10 -0.75 34.30
C PHE A 200 -9.06 -1.07 33.16
N ALA A 201 -9.59 -0.04 32.52
CA ALA A 201 -10.45 -0.23 31.37
C ALA A 201 -9.64 -0.80 30.20
N TYR A 202 -10.17 -1.84 29.55
CA TYR A 202 -9.66 -2.29 28.25
C TYR A 202 -9.96 -1.26 27.15
N ARG A 203 -10.95 -0.38 27.39
CA ARG A 203 -11.37 0.72 26.53
C ARG A 203 -10.74 2.04 26.98
N GLY A 204 -10.39 2.92 26.04
CA GLY A 204 -9.98 4.29 26.37
C GLY A 204 -11.07 5.04 27.16
N PRO A 205 -10.75 6.17 27.82
CA PRO A 205 -11.67 6.91 28.70
C PRO A 205 -12.96 7.42 28.02
N GLY A 206 -13.12 7.25 26.70
CA GLY A 206 -14.27 7.66 25.90
C GLY A 206 -15.31 6.58 25.61
N GLY A 207 -15.21 5.36 26.16
CA GLY A 207 -16.20 4.31 25.90
C GLY A 207 -16.05 3.63 24.54
N GLY A 208 -14.80 3.44 24.12
CA GLY A 208 -14.43 2.72 22.90
C GLY A 208 -15.14 1.38 22.75
N ASP A 209 -15.54 0.99 21.56
CA ASP A 209 -16.18 -0.30 21.35
C ASP A 209 -15.13 -1.43 21.21
N ARG A 210 -15.60 -2.67 21.01
CA ARG A 210 -14.78 -3.88 20.88
C ARG A 210 -13.76 -3.81 19.72
N TYR A 211 -13.81 -2.80 18.86
CA TYR A 211 -13.01 -2.67 17.64
C TYR A 211 -11.88 -1.64 17.75
N ASP A 212 -11.70 -0.95 18.88
CA ASP A 212 -10.67 0.08 19.05
C ASP A 212 -9.23 -0.46 19.15
N ILE A 213 -9.04 -1.77 19.32
CA ILE A 213 -7.78 -2.45 19.01
C ILE A 213 -7.94 -3.15 17.66
N ALA A 214 -8.01 -2.37 16.59
CA ALA A 214 -7.95 -2.89 15.23
C ALA A 214 -6.49 -3.10 14.82
N TYR A 215 -6.15 -4.34 14.50
CA TYR A 215 -4.96 -4.64 13.70
C TYR A 215 -5.21 -4.06 12.29
N SER A 216 -4.62 -2.90 12.00
CA SER A 216 -4.63 -2.31 10.67
C SER A 216 -3.98 -3.29 9.68
N VAL A 217 -4.79 -3.89 8.82
CA VAL A 217 -4.28 -4.59 7.64
C VAL A 217 -4.30 -3.58 6.50
N PRO A 218 -3.16 -3.27 5.87
CA PRO A 218 -3.13 -2.40 4.70
C PRO A 218 -4.11 -2.89 3.62
N GLY A 219 -5.18 -2.13 3.36
CA GLY A 219 -6.18 -2.42 2.34
C GLY A 219 -7.55 -2.94 2.83
N SER A 220 -7.83 -2.95 4.14
CA SER A 220 -9.19 -3.17 4.66
C SER A 220 -9.91 -1.85 4.95
N LEU A 221 -11.13 -1.70 4.45
CA LEU A 221 -12.02 -0.59 4.86
C LEU A 221 -12.55 -0.85 6.27
N LEU A 222 -12.68 0.22 7.06
CA LEU A 222 -13.27 0.20 8.41
C LEU A 222 -14.78 0.42 8.37
N SER A 223 -15.40 0.29 9.54
CA SER A 223 -16.84 0.38 9.71
C SER A 223 -17.40 1.75 9.30
N GLY A 224 -18.49 1.79 8.53
CA GLY A 224 -19.13 3.05 8.13
C GLY A 224 -18.24 3.94 7.26
N GLU A 225 -17.14 3.40 6.71
CA GLU A 225 -16.16 4.22 6.01
C GLU A 225 -16.78 4.83 4.76
N LEU A 226 -16.68 6.15 4.73
CA LEU A 226 -17.21 6.99 3.70
C LEU A 226 -16.22 6.92 2.51
N ILE A 227 -16.54 6.10 1.51
CA ILE A 227 -15.57 5.71 0.47
C ILE A 227 -15.36 6.83 -0.56
N GLY A 228 -16.35 7.71 -0.70
CA GLY A 228 -16.25 8.93 -1.49
C GLY A 228 -16.71 10.11 -0.65
N GLU A 229 -15.75 10.84 -0.08
CA GLU A 229 -16.01 12.00 0.78
C GLU A 229 -16.20 13.28 -0.01
N GLY A 230 -17.33 13.94 0.27
CA GLY A 230 -17.46 15.38 0.10
C GLY A 230 -17.28 15.87 -1.33
N PHE A 231 -17.98 15.26 -2.29
CA PHE A 231 -18.14 15.91 -3.59
C PHE A 231 -19.00 17.16 -3.39
N LEU A 232 -18.33 18.27 -3.06
CA LEU A 232 -18.96 19.57 -2.85
C LEU A 232 -19.32 20.17 -4.21
N PHE A 233 -20.59 20.45 -4.40
CA PHE A 233 -21.08 21.11 -5.61
C PHE A 233 -21.17 22.61 -5.34
N THR A 234 -20.44 23.41 -6.12
CA THR A 234 -20.44 24.89 -6.00
C THR A 234 -21.52 25.55 -6.86
N THR A 235 -22.21 24.77 -7.67
CA THR A 235 -23.34 25.17 -8.52
C THR A 235 -24.40 24.08 -8.46
N ASP A 236 -25.64 24.44 -8.76
CA ASP A 236 -26.72 23.46 -8.86
C ASP A 236 -26.44 22.44 -9.97
N VAL A 237 -26.61 21.15 -9.66
CA VAL A 237 -26.45 20.04 -10.61
C VAL A 237 -27.67 19.13 -10.52
N GLU A 238 -28.29 18.87 -11.67
CA GLU A 238 -29.39 17.93 -11.81
C GLU A 238 -28.88 16.58 -12.37
N PHE A 239 -29.40 15.50 -11.80
CA PHE A 239 -29.17 14.14 -12.25
C PHE A 239 -30.50 13.53 -12.70
N ASP A 240 -30.53 13.00 -13.92
CA ASP A 240 -31.69 12.27 -14.43
C ASP A 240 -31.93 10.98 -13.64
N ALA A 241 -33.18 10.50 -13.68
CA ALA A 241 -33.50 9.16 -13.23
C ALA A 241 -32.73 8.13 -14.08
N GLY A 242 -32.23 7.07 -13.44
CA GLY A 242 -31.40 6.08 -14.11
C GLY A 242 -30.05 6.67 -14.52
N LEU A 243 -29.06 6.58 -13.63
CA LEU A 243 -27.64 6.89 -13.89
C LEU A 243 -26.98 5.84 -14.82
N LEU A 244 -27.64 5.49 -15.93
CA LEU A 244 -27.37 4.31 -16.75
C LEU A 244 -25.97 4.30 -17.38
N LEU A 245 -25.40 5.49 -17.61
CA LEU A 245 -24.06 5.67 -18.16
C LEU A 245 -22.96 5.78 -17.09
N SER A 246 -23.33 5.99 -15.82
CA SER A 246 -22.38 6.09 -14.73
C SER A 246 -21.89 4.70 -14.33
N LYS A 247 -20.58 4.55 -14.14
CA LYS A 247 -19.93 3.30 -13.73
C LYS A 247 -18.95 3.58 -12.59
N ALA A 248 -18.89 2.65 -11.64
CA ALA A 248 -17.89 2.67 -10.58
C ALA A 248 -16.90 1.54 -10.84
N ARG A 249 -15.65 1.71 -10.46
CA ARG A 249 -14.63 0.66 -10.57
C ARG A 249 -14.06 0.33 -9.20
N VAL A 250 -13.89 -0.96 -8.92
CA VAL A 250 -13.15 -1.42 -7.73
C VAL A 250 -11.82 -2.05 -8.11
N ARG A 251 -10.82 -1.91 -7.23
CA ARG A 251 -9.52 -2.56 -7.39
C ARG A 251 -9.62 -4.08 -7.18
N VAL A 252 -10.34 -4.47 -6.14
CA VAL A 252 -10.63 -5.86 -5.75
C VAL A 252 -12.13 -6.06 -5.92
N ALA A 253 -12.52 -7.11 -6.67
CA ALA A 253 -13.93 -7.42 -6.83
C ALA A 253 -14.48 -8.02 -5.53
N PRO A 254 -15.73 -7.70 -5.15
CA PRO A 254 -16.35 -8.31 -3.99
C PRO A 254 -16.63 -9.79 -4.26
N GLN A 255 -16.52 -10.65 -3.25
CA GLN A 255 -16.77 -12.09 -3.40
C GLN A 255 -18.26 -12.42 -3.60
N ASN A 256 -19.13 -11.49 -3.24
CA ASN A 256 -20.58 -11.59 -3.37
C ASN A 256 -21.12 -10.25 -3.84
N GLU A 257 -22.43 -10.15 -4.10
CA GLU A 257 -23.04 -8.86 -4.39
C GLU A 257 -22.84 -7.87 -3.24
N ALA A 258 -22.39 -6.66 -3.57
CA ALA A 258 -22.19 -5.55 -2.65
C ALA A 258 -22.95 -4.31 -3.15
N VAL A 259 -23.82 -3.75 -2.31
CA VAL A 259 -24.68 -2.61 -2.64
C VAL A 259 -24.29 -1.43 -1.75
N PHE A 260 -23.83 -0.36 -2.38
CA PHE A 260 -23.45 0.89 -1.73
C PHE A 260 -24.59 1.90 -1.86
N SER A 261 -24.88 2.66 -0.81
CA SER A 261 -25.89 3.73 -0.89
C SER A 261 -25.24 5.02 -1.38
N ILE A 262 -25.94 5.76 -2.24
CA ILE A 262 -25.57 7.11 -2.65
C ILE A 262 -26.51 8.04 -1.91
N ARG A 263 -25.95 8.92 -1.08
CA ARG A 263 -26.73 9.82 -0.23
C ARG A 263 -26.34 11.26 -0.52
N LYS A 264 -27.32 12.15 -0.51
CA LYS A 264 -27.09 13.58 -0.51
C LYS A 264 -27.25 14.15 0.89
N VAL A 265 -26.43 15.14 1.19
CA VAL A 265 -26.41 15.87 2.44
C VAL A 265 -26.84 17.31 2.18
N ALA A 266 -27.85 17.78 2.91
CA ALA A 266 -28.40 19.13 2.75
C ALA A 266 -27.49 20.20 3.37
N ASP A 267 -26.93 19.94 4.55
CA ASP A 267 -26.00 20.82 5.25
C ASP A 267 -24.82 20.01 5.79
N PRO A 268 -23.62 20.11 5.17
CA PRO A 268 -22.43 19.41 5.64
C PRO A 268 -22.05 19.79 7.08
N ALA A 269 -22.40 20.97 7.57
CA ALA A 269 -22.04 21.41 8.91
C ALA A 269 -22.78 20.64 10.02
N THR A 270 -23.93 20.05 9.71
CA THR A 270 -24.75 19.29 10.67
C THR A 270 -24.84 17.81 10.35
N ALA A 271 -24.33 17.39 9.20
CA ALA A 271 -24.45 16.02 8.73
C ALA A 271 -23.45 15.05 9.35
N PHE A 272 -22.48 15.55 10.11
CA PHE A 272 -21.47 14.73 10.78
C PHE A 272 -21.58 14.89 12.29
N ASP A 273 -21.42 13.80 13.02
CA ASP A 273 -21.32 13.84 14.47
C ASP A 273 -19.94 14.30 14.95
N ALA A 274 -19.73 14.32 16.28
CA ALA A 274 -18.47 14.78 16.86
C ALA A 274 -17.26 13.88 16.51
N SER A 275 -17.51 12.66 16.05
CA SER A 275 -16.49 11.71 15.55
C SER A 275 -16.19 11.89 14.06
N GLY A 276 -16.97 12.71 13.34
CA GLY A 276 -16.87 12.84 11.89
C GLY A 276 -17.60 11.74 11.14
N GLU A 277 -18.52 11.00 11.78
CA GLU A 277 -19.35 10.00 11.12
C GLU A 277 -20.62 10.64 10.55
N LEU A 278 -21.04 10.22 9.35
CA LEU A 278 -22.24 10.71 8.70
C LEU A 278 -23.50 10.31 9.48
N ILE A 279 -24.26 11.29 9.95
CA ILE A 279 -25.54 11.09 10.62
C ILE A 279 -26.60 10.72 9.56
N LEU A 280 -26.98 9.44 9.52
CA LEU A 280 -27.93 8.91 8.52
C LEU A 280 -29.28 9.63 8.48
N ALA A 281 -29.75 10.15 9.62
CA ALA A 281 -31.00 10.90 9.71
C ALA A 281 -30.94 12.27 8.98
N GLU A 282 -29.74 12.82 8.82
CA GLU A 282 -29.49 14.12 8.17
C GLU A 282 -29.12 13.98 6.67
N SER A 283 -29.21 12.76 6.13
CA SER A 283 -28.91 12.48 4.71
C SER A 283 -30.04 11.72 4.02
N VAL A 284 -30.22 11.99 2.73
CA VAL A 284 -31.28 11.37 1.91
C VAL A 284 -30.63 10.44 0.89
N GLU A 285 -31.05 9.19 0.86
CA GLU A 285 -30.64 8.25 -0.19
C GLU A 285 -31.25 8.65 -1.53
N VAL A 286 -30.39 8.84 -2.53
CA VAL A 286 -30.77 9.25 -3.90
C VAL A 286 -30.49 8.15 -4.93
N GLY A 287 -29.77 7.10 -4.53
CA GLY A 287 -29.47 5.97 -5.40
C GLY A 287 -28.57 4.94 -4.75
N THR A 288 -28.11 3.99 -5.56
CA THR A 288 -27.17 2.95 -5.15
C THR A 288 -26.09 2.71 -6.20
N VAL A 289 -24.98 2.10 -5.78
CA VAL A 289 -23.99 1.49 -6.66
C VAL A 289 -23.92 0.01 -6.33
N THR A 290 -24.23 -0.85 -7.29
CA THR A 290 -24.20 -2.31 -7.09
C THR A 290 -23.03 -2.94 -7.83
N PHE A 291 -22.21 -3.69 -7.11
CA PHE A 291 -21.18 -4.57 -7.66
C PHE A 291 -21.68 -6.01 -7.55
N ALA A 292 -21.84 -6.69 -8.68
CA ALA A 292 -22.11 -8.13 -8.67
C ALA A 292 -20.89 -8.90 -8.12
N ALA A 293 -21.11 -10.13 -7.66
CA ALA A 293 -20.03 -11.03 -7.26
C ALA A 293 -18.96 -11.13 -8.37
N ASP A 294 -17.69 -11.01 -7.98
CA ASP A 294 -16.50 -11.02 -8.84
C ASP A 294 -16.43 -9.91 -9.91
N ALA A 295 -17.39 -8.97 -9.92
CA ALA A 295 -17.39 -7.86 -10.85
C ALA A 295 -16.55 -6.69 -10.33
N LYS A 296 -15.65 -6.17 -11.19
CA LYS A 296 -14.88 -4.95 -10.89
C LYS A 296 -15.59 -3.66 -11.27
N ILE A 297 -16.75 -3.76 -11.91
CA ILE A 297 -17.52 -2.62 -12.39
C ILE A 297 -18.87 -2.62 -11.69
N GLY A 298 -19.13 -1.53 -10.96
CA GLY A 298 -20.38 -1.25 -10.30
C GLY A 298 -21.33 -0.47 -11.21
N VAL A 299 -22.61 -0.78 -11.10
CA VAL A 299 -23.68 -0.12 -11.85
C VAL A 299 -24.41 0.84 -10.91
N PHE A 300 -24.51 2.11 -11.34
CA PHE A 300 -25.30 3.10 -10.62
C PHE A 300 -26.79 2.94 -10.94
N ALA A 301 -27.62 3.12 -9.92
CA ALA A 301 -29.07 3.21 -10.05
C ALA A 301 -29.59 4.40 -9.25
N ALA A 302 -30.39 5.26 -9.88
CA ALA A 302 -31.14 6.32 -9.22
C ALA A 302 -32.62 6.15 -9.58
N PRO A 303 -33.50 5.79 -8.63
CA PRO A 303 -34.89 5.46 -8.94
C PRO A 303 -35.72 6.69 -9.37
N ALA A 304 -35.26 7.89 -9.02
CA ALA A 304 -35.84 9.16 -9.43
C ALA A 304 -34.73 10.15 -9.77
N ALA A 305 -35.07 11.19 -10.54
CA ALA A 305 -34.19 12.33 -10.74
C ALA A 305 -33.96 13.05 -9.41
N PHE A 306 -32.77 13.60 -9.21
CA PHE A 306 -32.44 14.36 -8.01
C PHE A 306 -31.52 15.52 -8.37
N ALA A 307 -31.61 16.59 -7.59
CA ALA A 307 -30.72 17.73 -7.68
C ALA A 307 -29.83 17.82 -6.43
N LEU A 308 -28.63 18.33 -6.66
CA LEU A 308 -27.71 18.84 -5.65
C LEU A 308 -27.65 20.35 -5.80
N GLU A 309 -28.03 21.07 -4.76
CA GLU A 309 -27.93 22.53 -4.71
C GLU A 309 -26.49 22.94 -4.36
N ALA A 310 -26.11 24.17 -4.72
CA ALA A 310 -24.82 24.72 -4.32
C ALA A 310 -24.62 24.64 -2.79
N GLY A 311 -23.51 24.02 -2.36
CA GLY A 311 -23.19 23.79 -0.95
C GLY A 311 -23.58 22.40 -0.43
N GLN A 312 -24.34 21.61 -1.19
CA GLN A 312 -24.65 20.23 -0.85
C GLN A 312 -23.52 19.28 -1.24
N GLU A 313 -23.47 18.15 -0.54
CA GLU A 313 -22.49 17.08 -0.79
C GLU A 313 -23.16 15.77 -1.18
N LEU A 314 -22.48 15.01 -2.04
CA LEU A 314 -22.82 13.64 -2.37
C LEU A 314 -21.83 12.70 -1.70
N HIS A 315 -22.36 11.68 -1.02
CA HIS A 315 -21.59 10.69 -0.28
C HIS A 315 -21.94 9.28 -0.78
N ILE A 316 -20.94 8.39 -0.81
CA ILE A 316 -21.13 6.96 -1.13
C ILE A 316 -20.79 6.14 0.10
N LEU A 317 -21.78 5.43 0.63
CA LEU A 317 -21.69 4.67 1.87
C LEU A 317 -21.61 3.17 1.58
N ALA A 318 -20.67 2.49 2.22
CA ALA A 318 -20.56 1.03 2.19
C ALA A 318 -21.81 0.33 2.75
N PRO A 319 -22.13 -0.90 2.30
CA PRO A 319 -23.05 -1.76 3.04
C PRO A 319 -22.52 -2.02 4.46
N ASP A 320 -23.41 -2.51 5.33
CA ASP A 320 -23.16 -2.83 6.75
C ASP A 320 -21.71 -3.35 6.97
N PRO A 321 -20.97 -2.77 7.91
CA PRO A 321 -19.58 -3.14 8.20
C PRO A 321 -19.35 -4.60 8.61
N ALA A 322 -20.41 -5.30 9.02
CA ALA A 322 -20.38 -6.73 9.29
C ALA A 322 -20.63 -7.59 8.04
N ASP A 323 -20.83 -6.99 6.85
CA ASP A 323 -21.06 -7.71 5.61
C ASP A 323 -19.74 -8.21 5.01
N PRO A 324 -19.40 -9.52 5.14
CA PRO A 324 -18.14 -10.07 4.61
C PRO A 324 -18.03 -9.93 3.09
N LYS A 325 -19.10 -9.51 2.41
CA LYS A 325 -19.20 -9.35 0.97
C LYS A 325 -18.43 -8.13 0.44
N ALA A 326 -18.13 -7.12 1.27
CA ALA A 326 -17.50 -5.86 0.82
C ALA A 326 -15.98 -5.75 1.13
N PHE A 327 -15.36 -6.81 1.66
CA PHE A 327 -13.96 -6.80 2.10
C PHE A 327 -12.97 -6.48 0.96
N GLY A 328 -12.18 -5.40 1.10
CA GLY A 328 -11.09 -5.00 0.20
C GLY A 328 -11.47 -4.11 -1.00
N ALA A 329 -12.72 -3.64 -1.07
CA ALA A 329 -13.23 -2.88 -2.22
C ALA A 329 -12.90 -1.38 -2.17
N ASN A 330 -11.76 -0.96 -2.73
CA ASN A 330 -11.52 0.48 -3.00
C ASN A 330 -12.26 0.92 -4.25
N ILE A 331 -13.23 1.84 -4.12
CA ILE A 331 -14.05 2.36 -5.23
C ILE A 331 -13.39 3.61 -5.84
N THR A 332 -13.25 3.61 -7.15
CA THR A 332 -13.01 4.79 -7.97
C THR A 332 -14.27 5.10 -8.76
N VAL A 333 -14.87 6.26 -8.53
CA VAL A 333 -16.01 6.74 -9.31
C VAL A 333 -15.51 7.53 -10.50
N THR A 334 -16.03 7.22 -11.69
CA THR A 334 -15.75 8.02 -12.88
C THR A 334 -17.09 8.45 -13.48
N GLY A 335 -17.39 9.75 -13.39
CA GLY A 335 -18.57 10.34 -14.00
C GLY A 335 -18.22 10.98 -15.34
N PHE A 336 -19.11 10.84 -16.33
CA PHE A 336 -19.08 11.64 -17.55
C PHE A 336 -20.14 12.73 -17.42
N ARG A 337 -19.72 13.99 -17.55
CA ARG A 337 -20.65 15.10 -17.69
C ARG A 337 -21.17 15.09 -19.12
N ASN A 338 -22.44 14.74 -19.33
CA ASN A 338 -23.09 15.08 -20.60
C ASN A 338 -23.31 16.59 -20.61
N SER A 339 -22.49 17.31 -21.36
CA SER A 339 -22.81 18.68 -21.74
C SER A 339 -24.01 18.62 -22.69
N ILE A 340 -25.16 19.08 -22.21
CA ILE A 340 -26.26 19.52 -23.08
C ILE A 340 -25.92 20.93 -23.57
#